data_AF-A0A855LC28-F1
#
_entry.id   AF-A0A855LC28-F1
#
_cell.length_a   1.000
_cell.length_b   1.000
_cell.length_c   1.000
_cell.angle_alpha   90.00
_cell.angle_beta   90.00
_cell.angle_gamma   90.00
#
_symmetry.space_group_name_H-M   'P 1'
#
loop_
_entity.id
_entity.type
_entity.pdbx_description
1 polymer ?
#
loop_
_entity_poly.entity_id
_entity_poly.type
_entity_poly.pdbx_seq_one_letter_code
_entity_poly.pdbx_strand_id
1 'polypeptide(L)'
;LAHRLEIDGASVVWVDHENRRTRFPLPNVERPAIHNSLSRAAIFLGDEPEELIVALAGDAARFYHFRVGRLTAVSDAYGNRLRITRDRLDRVERLDNGAGRSLLLRYERAHLVAVDYQVFRESAWRTEQTLV
;
A
#
# COMPACT_ATOMS: atom_id res chain seq x y z
N LEU A 1 -6.79 -8.14 -8.41
CA LEU A 1 -6.88 -6.69 -8.69
C LEU A 1 -6.41 -5.96 -7.44
N ALA A 2 -5.38 -5.12 -7.56
CA ALA A 2 -4.79 -4.39 -6.44
C ALA A 2 -4.64 -2.93 -6.85
N HIS A 3 -4.64 -2.03 -5.86
CA HIS A 3 -4.33 -0.62 -6.12
C HIS A 3 -2.97 -0.51 -6.81
N ARG A 4 -2.88 0.33 -7.84
CA ARG A 4 -1.64 0.63 -8.55
C ARG A 4 -1.63 2.05 -9.10
N LEU A 5 -0.44 2.57 -9.36
CA LEU A 5 -0.24 3.78 -10.13
C LEU A 5 0.37 3.44 -11.49
N GLU A 6 -0.17 4.02 -12.55
CA GLU A 6 0.36 3.98 -13.91
C GLU A 6 0.92 5.37 -14.21
N ILE A 7 2.24 5.49 -14.39
CA ILE A 7 2.92 6.76 -14.70
C ILE A 7 2.99 6.90 -16.23
N ASP A 8 2.54 8.05 -16.73
CA ASP A 8 2.54 8.40 -18.15
C ASP A 8 3.01 9.86 -18.30
N GLY A 9 4.31 10.00 -18.58
CA GLY A 9 4.99 11.30 -18.71
C GLY A 9 4.81 12.17 -17.48
N ALA A 10 4.13 13.31 -17.65
CA ALA A 10 3.82 14.27 -16.58
C ALA A 10 2.52 13.95 -15.82
N SER A 11 1.93 12.77 -16.02
CA SER A 11 0.68 12.36 -15.38
C SER A 11 0.79 11.01 -14.72
N VAL A 12 -0.11 10.77 -13.77
CA VAL A 12 -0.22 9.51 -13.06
C VAL A 12 -1.70 9.13 -12.94
N VAL A 13 -1.99 7.86 -13.23
CA VAL A 13 -3.33 7.30 -13.14
C VAL A 13 -3.35 6.31 -11.97
N TRP A 14 -4.17 6.61 -10.99
CA TRP A 14 -4.49 5.66 -9.94
C TRP A 14 -5.60 4.72 -10.38
N VAL A 15 -5.35 3.42 -10.25
CA VAL A 15 -6.35 2.38 -10.44
C VAL A 15 -6.63 1.73 -9.10
N ASP A 16 -7.88 1.78 -8.65
CA ASP A 16 -8.29 1.25 -7.35
C ASP A 16 -8.72 -0.24 -7.39
N HIS A 17 -9.21 -0.75 -6.27
CA HIS A 17 -9.66 -2.14 -6.15
C HIS A 17 -10.91 -2.46 -7.00
N GLU A 18 -11.69 -1.45 -7.40
CA GLU A 18 -12.85 -1.58 -8.30
C GLU A 18 -12.47 -1.30 -9.75
N ASN A 19 -11.17 -1.19 -10.05
CA ASN A 19 -10.64 -0.82 -11.36
C ASN A 19 -11.11 0.56 -11.86
N ARG A 20 -11.54 1.45 -10.94
CA ARG A 20 -11.81 2.86 -11.27
C ARG A 20 -10.49 3.58 -11.48
N ARG A 21 -10.48 4.49 -12.45
CA ARG A 21 -9.28 5.21 -12.88
C ARG A 21 -9.40 6.68 -12.51
N THR A 22 -8.52 7.19 -11.68
CA THR A 22 -8.44 8.60 -11.29
C THR A 22 -7.11 9.17 -11.75
N ARG A 23 -7.14 10.21 -12.58
CA ARG A 23 -5.93 10.84 -13.12
C ARG A 23 -5.52 12.05 -12.29
N PHE A 24 -4.23 12.18 -12.08
CA PHE A 24 -3.58 13.35 -11.50
C PHE A 24 -2.40 13.80 -12.38
N PRO A 25 -2.03 15.09 -12.35
CA PRO A 25 -0.66 15.50 -12.69
C PRO A 25 0.33 14.79 -11.75
N LEU A 26 1.55 14.51 -12.23
CA LEU A 26 2.59 13.92 -11.40
C LEU A 26 3.06 14.94 -10.35
N PRO A 27 2.98 14.63 -9.04
CA PRO A 27 3.50 15.51 -7.98
C PRO A 27 5.01 15.71 -8.11
N ASN A 28 5.48 16.87 -7.67
CA ASN A 28 6.91 17.17 -7.57
C ASN A 28 7.16 18.11 -6.37
N VAL A 29 8.41 18.51 -6.16
CA VAL A 29 8.79 19.37 -5.03
C VAL A 29 8.12 20.75 -5.05
N GLU A 30 7.77 21.29 -6.22
CA GLU A 30 7.07 22.57 -6.35
C GLU A 30 5.56 22.44 -6.07
N ARG A 31 4.99 21.27 -6.39
CA ARG A 31 3.59 20.93 -6.15
C ARG A 31 3.48 19.53 -5.52
N PRO A 32 3.77 19.41 -4.22
CA PRO A 32 3.84 18.12 -3.54
C PRO A 32 2.45 17.54 -3.24
N ALA A 33 1.39 18.34 -3.25
CA ALA A 33 0.02 17.90 -2.98
C ALA A 33 -0.93 18.35 -4.10
N ILE A 34 -1.72 17.41 -4.62
CA ILE A 34 -2.69 17.68 -5.69
C ILE A 34 -4.04 17.07 -5.30
N HIS A 35 -5.05 17.93 -5.18
CA HIS A 35 -6.40 17.54 -4.83
C HIS A 35 -7.29 17.48 -6.07
N ASN A 36 -8.15 16.47 -6.14
CA ASN A 36 -9.20 16.33 -7.13
C ASN A 36 -10.56 16.27 -6.40
N SER A 37 -11.21 17.43 -6.28
CA SER A 37 -12.47 17.57 -5.55
C SER A 37 -13.62 16.77 -6.18
N LEU A 38 -13.65 16.64 -7.51
CA LEU A 38 -14.68 15.87 -8.23
C LEU A 38 -14.62 14.39 -7.88
N SER A 39 -13.40 13.84 -7.79
CA SER A 39 -13.17 12.43 -7.45
C SER A 39 -13.02 12.20 -5.94
N ARG A 40 -13.12 13.27 -5.12
CA ARG A 40 -12.84 13.24 -3.67
C ARG A 40 -11.53 12.50 -3.35
N ALA A 41 -10.49 12.75 -4.14
CA ALA A 41 -9.21 12.07 -4.03
C ALA A 41 -8.06 13.06 -4.09
N ALA A 42 -6.92 12.71 -3.49
CA ALA A 42 -5.72 13.52 -3.53
C ALA A 42 -4.50 12.63 -3.71
N ILE A 43 -3.46 13.17 -4.34
CA ILE A 43 -2.15 12.55 -4.44
C ILE A 43 -1.08 13.46 -3.84
N PHE A 44 -0.11 12.86 -3.16
CA PHE A 44 0.96 13.54 -2.46
C PHE A 44 2.31 12.92 -2.81
N LEU A 45 3.37 13.71 -2.76
CA LEU A 45 4.74 13.23 -2.61
C LEU A 45 4.91 12.70 -1.18
N GLY A 46 5.46 11.50 -1.02
CA GLY A 46 5.79 10.92 0.28
C GLY A 46 7.14 11.37 0.81
N ASP A 47 7.47 10.90 2.01
CA ASP A 47 8.73 11.22 2.69
C ASP A 47 9.90 10.37 2.16
N GLU A 48 9.59 9.18 1.63
CA GLU A 48 10.58 8.29 1.04
C GLU A 48 10.84 8.63 -0.44
N PRO A 49 12.06 8.40 -0.96
CA PRO A 49 12.35 8.60 -2.37
C PRO A 49 11.37 7.82 -3.27
N GLU A 50 10.82 8.54 -4.26
CA GLU A 50 9.83 8.01 -5.22
C GLU A 50 8.51 7.51 -4.59
N GLU A 51 8.25 7.85 -3.32
CA GLU A 51 6.98 7.52 -2.69
C GLU A 51 5.90 8.48 -3.20
N LEU A 52 4.82 7.89 -3.70
CA LEU A 52 3.59 8.60 -4.00
C LEU A 52 2.49 8.09 -3.09
N ILE A 53 1.72 9.00 -2.51
CA ILE A 53 0.65 8.67 -1.57
C ILE A 53 -0.67 9.09 -2.19
N VAL A 54 -1.65 8.19 -2.25
CA VAL A 54 -3.02 8.54 -2.64
C VAL A 54 -3.95 8.45 -1.45
N ALA A 55 -4.80 9.45 -1.27
CA ALA A 55 -5.87 9.45 -0.30
C ALA A 55 -7.23 9.54 -0.99
N LEU A 56 -8.20 8.76 -0.51
CA LEU A 56 -9.63 8.96 -0.78
C LEU A 56 -10.25 9.70 0.40
N ALA A 57 -10.98 10.77 0.13
CA ALA A 57 -11.79 11.43 1.14
C ALA A 57 -13.01 10.55 1.46
N GLY A 58 -13.20 10.26 2.74
CA GLY A 58 -14.29 9.46 3.30
C GLY A 58 -14.18 9.42 4.81
N ASP A 59 -15.17 8.81 5.48
CA ASP A 59 -15.27 8.83 6.96
C ASP A 59 -14.07 8.17 7.67
N ALA A 60 -13.36 7.28 6.98
CA ALA A 60 -12.09 6.73 7.43
C ALA A 60 -11.01 7.03 6.39
N ALA A 61 -10.20 8.06 6.65
CA ALA A 61 -9.08 8.42 5.80
C ALA A 61 -8.08 7.25 5.73
N ARG A 62 -7.89 6.74 4.50
CA ARG A 62 -6.88 5.72 4.18
C ARG A 62 -5.91 6.30 3.19
N PHE A 63 -4.63 6.10 3.46
CA PHE A 63 -3.53 6.54 2.61
C PHE A 63 -2.88 5.30 2.00
N TYR A 64 -2.76 5.30 0.69
CA TYR A 64 -2.16 4.22 -0.09
C TYR A 64 -0.79 4.69 -0.58
N HIS A 65 0.26 4.01 -0.17
CA HIS A 65 1.64 4.38 -0.47
C HIS A 65 2.15 3.52 -1.62
N PHE A 66 2.77 4.16 -2.60
CA PHE A 66 3.26 3.53 -3.80
C PHE A 66 4.73 3.86 -4.02
N ARG A 67 5.48 2.88 -4.53
CA ARG A 67 6.81 3.09 -5.12
C ARG A 67 6.84 2.38 -6.47
N VAL A 68 7.34 3.06 -7.50
CA VAL A 68 7.40 2.53 -8.88
C VAL A 68 6.05 1.93 -9.32
N GLY A 69 4.95 2.65 -9.03
CA GLY A 69 3.60 2.21 -9.41
C GLY A 69 2.94 1.16 -8.49
N ARG A 70 3.68 0.58 -7.54
CA ARG A 70 3.25 -0.58 -6.76
C ARG A 70 2.91 -0.19 -5.33
N LEU A 71 1.79 -0.70 -4.81
CA LEU A 71 1.38 -0.48 -3.42
C LEU A 71 2.39 -1.14 -2.46
N THR A 72 3.00 -0.34 -1.59
CA THR A 72 4.03 -0.74 -0.61
C THR A 72 3.57 -0.58 0.83
N ALA A 73 2.60 0.29 1.10
CA ALA A 73 2.03 0.42 2.44
C ALA A 73 0.61 1.00 2.39
N VAL A 74 -0.12 0.80 3.48
CA VAL A 74 -1.36 1.51 3.79
C VAL A 74 -1.21 2.16 5.15
N SER A 75 -1.61 3.42 5.29
CA SER A 75 -1.68 4.07 6.59
C SER A 75 -3.02 4.75 6.85
N ASP A 76 -3.24 5.12 8.11
CA ASP A 76 -4.37 5.92 8.56
C ASP A 76 -3.94 7.34 8.95
N ALA A 77 -4.91 8.16 9.37
CA ALA A 77 -4.70 9.53 9.81
C ALA A 77 -3.87 9.67 11.10
N TYR A 78 -3.70 8.58 11.86
CA TYR A 78 -2.88 8.56 13.07
C TYR A 78 -1.43 8.16 12.77
N GLY A 79 -1.10 7.88 11.51
CA GLY A 79 0.22 7.43 11.10
C GLY A 79 0.47 5.95 11.34
N ASN A 80 -0.54 5.16 11.75
CA ASN A 80 -0.40 3.72 11.81
C ASN A 80 -0.20 3.19 10.40
N ARG A 81 0.88 2.45 10.16
CA ARG A 81 1.28 2.02 8.81
C ARG A 81 1.47 0.50 8.75
N LEU A 82 0.77 -0.14 7.83
CA LEU A 82 0.99 -1.53 7.44
C LEU A 82 1.86 -1.55 6.17
N ARG A 83 3.08 -2.06 6.29
CA ARG A 83 4.01 -2.26 5.17
C ARG A 83 3.74 -3.60 4.51
N ILE A 84 3.83 -3.62 3.18
CA ILE A 84 3.51 -4.77 2.34
C ILE A 84 4.80 -5.24 1.69
N THR A 85 5.20 -6.48 1.92
CA THR A 85 6.27 -7.14 1.17
C THR A 85 5.70 -8.16 0.19
N ARG A 86 6.49 -8.49 -0.82
CA ARG A 86 6.10 -9.43 -1.86
C ARG A 86 7.14 -10.52 -2.03
N ASP A 87 6.66 -11.71 -2.40
CA ASP A 87 7.53 -12.80 -2.78
C ASP A 87 8.10 -12.59 -4.20
N ARG A 88 8.92 -13.55 -4.66
CA ARG A 88 9.53 -13.51 -6.00
C ARG A 88 8.53 -13.60 -7.15
N LEU A 89 7.31 -14.06 -6.89
CA LEU A 89 6.20 -14.13 -7.85
C LEU A 89 5.30 -12.90 -7.78
N ASP A 90 5.74 -11.86 -7.06
CA ASP A 90 5.06 -10.58 -6.93
C ASP A 90 3.69 -10.67 -6.21
N ARG A 91 3.54 -11.65 -5.33
CA ARG A 91 2.34 -11.82 -4.50
C ARG A 91 2.59 -11.21 -3.12
N VAL A 92 1.53 -10.72 -2.47
CA VAL A 92 1.62 -10.25 -1.07
C VAL A 92 2.13 -11.39 -0.20
N GLU A 93 3.30 -11.22 0.40
CA GLU A 93 3.89 -12.21 1.30
C GLU A 93 3.66 -11.82 2.75
N ARG A 94 3.90 -10.55 3.10
CA ARG A 94 3.77 -10.08 4.49
C ARG A 94 3.09 -8.73 4.58
N LEU A 95 2.30 -8.58 5.63
CA LEU A 95 1.80 -7.30 6.14
C LEU A 95 2.45 -7.04 7.51
N ASP A 96 3.34 -6.06 7.60
CA ASP A 96 4.09 -5.73 8.83
C ASP A 96 3.63 -4.39 9.40
N ASN A 97 3.31 -4.35 10.69
CA ASN A 97 2.91 -3.11 11.37
C ASN A 97 4.08 -2.28 11.90
N GLY A 98 5.32 -2.75 11.76
CA GLY A 98 6.51 -2.08 12.26
C GLY A 98 6.65 -2.07 13.79
N ALA A 99 5.75 -2.72 14.52
CA ALA A 99 5.73 -2.85 15.97
C ALA A 99 5.83 -4.33 16.39
N GLY A 100 6.65 -5.09 15.65
CA GLY A 100 6.94 -6.49 15.93
C GLY A 100 5.78 -7.44 15.71
N ARG A 101 4.75 -7.05 14.92
CA ARG A 101 3.63 -7.92 14.55
C ARG A 101 3.42 -7.91 13.05
N SER A 102 3.10 -9.08 12.50
CA SER A 102 2.83 -9.18 11.08
C SER A 102 1.90 -10.34 10.75
N LEU A 103 1.33 -10.28 9.55
CA LEU A 103 0.63 -11.39 8.92
C LEU A 103 1.51 -11.92 7.79
N LEU A 104 1.78 -13.23 7.78
CA LEU A 104 2.47 -13.94 6.70
C LEU A 104 1.43 -14.72 5.89
N LEU A 105 1.37 -14.45 4.59
CA LEU A 105 0.47 -15.13 3.66
C LEU A 105 1.21 -16.31 3.02
N ARG A 106 0.69 -17.52 3.19
CA ARG A 106 1.24 -18.74 2.59
C ARG A 106 0.42 -19.16 1.39
N TYR A 107 1.12 -19.50 0.31
CA TYR A 107 0.48 -19.93 -0.93
C TYR A 107 0.94 -21.31 -1.34
N GLU A 108 0.00 -22.09 -1.86
CA GLU A 108 0.28 -23.28 -2.66
C GLU A 108 -0.11 -22.98 -4.11
N ARG A 109 0.86 -23.04 -5.03
CA ARG A 109 0.70 -22.56 -6.41
C ARG A 109 0.13 -21.15 -6.43
N ALA A 110 -1.06 -20.91 -6.95
CA ALA A 110 -1.70 -19.60 -7.02
C ALA A 110 -2.74 -19.37 -5.90
N HIS A 111 -2.86 -20.28 -4.94
CA HIS A 111 -3.93 -20.26 -3.94
C HIS A 111 -3.38 -19.88 -2.58
N LEU A 112 -4.01 -18.89 -1.94
CA LEU A 112 -3.74 -18.56 -0.55
C LEU A 112 -4.27 -19.71 0.31
N VAL A 113 -3.37 -20.40 1.00
CA VAL A 113 -3.73 -21.60 1.80
C VAL A 113 -3.69 -21.34 3.29
N ALA A 114 -3.02 -20.28 3.74
CA ALA A 114 -3.00 -19.90 5.15
C ALA A 114 -2.57 -18.45 5.36
N VAL A 115 -2.95 -17.91 6.51
CA VAL A 115 -2.42 -16.65 7.03
C VAL A 115 -1.92 -16.87 8.44
N ASP A 116 -0.62 -16.67 8.65
CA ASP A 116 0.02 -16.82 9.96
C ASP A 116 0.18 -15.46 10.62
N TYR A 117 -0.42 -15.27 11.79
CA TYR A 117 -0.10 -14.16 12.68
C TYR A 117 1.24 -14.42 13.35
N GLN A 118 2.19 -13.51 13.14
CA GLN A 118 3.56 -13.63 13.62
C GLN A 118 3.95 -12.47 14.53
N VAL A 119 4.77 -12.79 15.53
CA VAL A 119 5.39 -11.81 16.42
C VAL A 119 6.90 -11.90 16.29
N PHE A 120 7.57 -10.75 16.27
CA PHE A 120 9.03 -10.65 16.26
C PHE A 120 9.55 -10.72 17.70
N ARG A 121 10.25 -11.80 18.05
CA ARG A 121 10.88 -12.02 19.36
C ARG A 121 12.18 -12.77 19.17
N GLU A 122 13.16 -12.54 20.05
CA GLU A 122 14.46 -13.23 20.00
C GLU A 122 15.14 -13.11 18.62
N SER A 123 15.04 -11.93 18.00
CA SER A 123 15.58 -11.64 16.67
C SER A 123 15.03 -12.51 15.54
N ALA A 124 13.84 -13.12 15.71
CA ALA A 124 13.18 -13.93 14.70
C ALA A 124 11.67 -13.74 14.69
N TRP A 125 11.06 -13.96 13.52
CA TRP A 125 9.61 -14.05 13.40
C TRP A 125 9.13 -15.44 13.86
N ARG A 126 8.13 -15.46 14.73
CA ARG A 126 7.49 -16.69 15.22
C ARG A 126 6.00 -16.63 14.97
N THR A 127 5.44 -17.70 14.41
CA THR A 127 3.98 -17.85 14.26
C THR A 127 3.35 -18.10 15.63
N GLU A 128 2.45 -17.22 16.05
CA GLU A 128 1.62 -17.41 17.26
C GLU A 128 0.30 -18.11 16.92
N GLN A 129 -0.28 -17.82 15.75
CA GLN A 129 -1.57 -18.38 15.33
C GLN A 129 -1.69 -18.46 13.80
N THR A 130 -2.27 -19.54 13.28
CA THR A 130 -2.75 -19.61 11.89
C THR A 130 -4.25 -19.28 11.85
N LEU A 131 -4.65 -18.33 11.00
CA LEU A 131 -5.99 -17.72 10.98
C LEU A 131 -6.96 -18.38 9.97
N VAL A 132 -6.43 -18.96 8.88
CA VAL A 132 -7.16 -19.70 7.84
C VAL A 132 -6.37 -20.92 7.40
#